data_AF-A0A8S9T9Q1-F1
#
_entry.id   AF-A0A8S9T9Q1-F1
#
_cell.length_a   1.000
_cell.length_b   1.000
_cell.length_c   1.000
_cell.angle_alpha   90.00
_cell.angle_beta   90.00
_cell.angle_gamma   90.00
#
_symmetry.space_group_name_H-M   'P 1'
#
loop_
_entity.id
_entity.type
_entity.pdbx_description
1 polymer ?
#
loop_
_entity_poly.entity_id
_entity_poly.type
_entity_poly.pdbx_seq_one_letter_code
_entity_poly.pdbx_strand_id
1 'polypeptide(L)' 'MKNFIGYAVTLRDTEVRVFWACGVTTQTAILQAKPEFAISYAPGHMFVSDLKDEELSI' A
#
# COMPACT_ATOMS: atom_id res chain seq x y z
N MET A 1 16.74 1.86 7.33
CA MET A 1 15.45 1.17 7.54
C MET A 1 14.45 2.19 8.09
N LYS A 2 13.88 3.06 7.25
CA LYS A 2 13.16 4.26 7.72
C LYS A 2 11.80 4.54 7.07
N ASN A 3 11.31 3.65 6.21
CA ASN A 3 10.03 3.83 5.51
C ASN A 3 9.21 2.53 5.57
N PHE A 4 8.64 2.21 6.74
CA PHE A 4 7.65 1.15 6.83
C PHE A 4 6.26 1.78 6.73
N ILE A 5 5.48 1.36 5.75
CA ILE A 5 4.10 1.81 5.56
C ILE A 5 3.19 0.78 6.23
N GLY A 6 2.42 1.20 7.24
CA GLY A 6 1.53 0.34 8.03
C GLY A 6 2.11 -0.07 9.39
N TYR A 7 1.61 -1.18 9.95
CA TYR A 7 2.04 -1.73 11.24
C TYR A 7 2.76 -3.09 11.08
N ALA A 8 3.79 -3.32 11.87
CA ALA A 8 4.49 -4.59 11.89
C ALA A 8 3.57 -5.68 12.46
N VAL A 9 3.73 -6.90 11.96
CA VAL A 9 2.99 -8.09 12.42
C VAL A 9 3.94 -9.10 13.04
N THR A 10 3.41 -9.92 13.95
CA THR A 10 4.15 -11.05 14.54
C THR A 10 4.40 -12.11 13.46
N LEU A 11 5.61 -12.64 13.41
CA LEU A 11 5.99 -13.76 12.55
C LEU A 11 6.45 -14.93 13.42
N ARG A 12 5.86 -16.11 13.20
CA ARG A 12 6.23 -17.37 13.85
C ARG A 12 7.32 -18.07 13.04
N ASP A 13 8.12 -18.90 13.69
CA ASP A 13 9.25 -19.59 13.05
C ASP A 13 8.85 -20.51 11.89
N THR A 14 7.61 -20.99 11.88
CA THR A 14 7.07 -21.85 10.83
C THR A 14 6.42 -21.08 9.66
N GLU A 15 6.36 -19.75 9.73
CA GLU A 15 5.69 -18.93 8.72
C GLU A 15 6.65 -18.48 7.62
N VAL A 16 6.19 -18.57 6.37
CA VAL A 16 6.92 -18.05 5.21
C VAL A 16 6.47 -16.62 4.93
N ARG A 17 7.44 -15.71 4.76
CA ARG A 17 7.15 -14.32 4.37
C ARG A 17 6.77 -14.27 2.90
N VAL A 18 5.61 -13.71 2.60
CA VAL A 18 5.16 -13.48 1.23
C VAL A 18 4.91 -11.99 1.03
N PHE A 19 5.21 -11.49 -0.16
CA PHE A 19 5.20 -10.07 -0.49
C PHE A 19 4.31 -9.83 -1.72
N TRP A 20 3.50 -8.77 -1.67
CA TRP A 20 2.66 -8.33 -2.79
C TRP A 20 2.91 -6.88 -3.12
N ALA A 21 2.74 -6.55 -4.40
CA ALA A 21 2.67 -5.16 -4.83
C ALA A 21 1.47 -4.49 -4.15
N CYS A 22 1.65 -3.24 -3.74
CA CYS A 22 0.62 -2.44 -3.07
C CYS A 22 0.56 -1.04 -3.68
N GLY A 23 -0.64 -0.45 -3.69
CA GLY A 23 -0.89 0.90 -4.20
C GLY A 23 -0.12 2.01 -3.47
N VAL A 24 0.47 1.74 -2.31
CA VAL A 24 1.35 2.67 -1.59
C VAL A 24 2.68 2.94 -2.31
N THR A 25 3.02 2.14 -3.34
CA THR A 25 4.17 2.40 -4.23
C THR A 25 4.10 3.81 -4.83
N THR A 26 2.89 4.28 -5.17
CA THR A 26 2.67 5.64 -5.68
C THR A 26 3.07 6.72 -4.68
N GLN A 27 2.86 6.51 -3.38
CA GLN A 27 3.29 7.47 -2.35
C GLN A 27 4.82 7.56 -2.29
N THR A 28 5.50 6.43 -2.40
CA THR A 28 6.97 6.41 -2.48
C THR A 28 7.47 7.14 -3.72
N ALA A 29 6.82 6.91 -4.87
CA ALA A 29 7.16 7.58 -6.12
C ALA A 29 6.96 9.11 -6.02
N ILE A 30 5.86 9.58 -5.42
CA ILE A 30 5.61 11.01 -5.18
C ILE A 30 6.71 11.62 -4.31
N LEU A 31 7.09 10.96 -3.21
CA LEU A 31 8.14 11.45 -2.31
C LEU A 31 9.51 11.54 -3.01
N GLN A 32 9.78 10.67 -3.97
CA GLN A 32 11.01 10.69 -4.75
C GLN A 32 10.98 11.73 -5.88
N ALA A 33 9.89 11.80 -6.63
CA ALA A 33 9.72 12.69 -7.78
C ALA A 33 9.52 14.16 -7.36
N LYS A 34 9.00 14.40 -6.14
CA LYS A 34 8.75 15.73 -5.56
C LYS A 34 8.00 16.67 -6.51
N PRO A 35 6.79 16.30 -6.95
CA PRO A 35 5.95 17.23 -7.70
C PRO A 35 5.63 18.47 -6.84
N GLU A 36 5.31 19.59 -7.48
CA GLU A 36 4.90 20.83 -6.78
C GLU A 36 3.70 20.59 -5.87
N PHE A 37 2.79 19.72 -6.27
CA PHE A 37 1.61 19.35 -5.51
C PHE A 37 1.16 17.93 -5.81
N ALA A 38 0.71 17.21 -4.79
CA ALA A 38 0.07 15.90 -4.93
C ALA A 38 -0.90 15.64 -3.77
N ILE A 39 -2.03 15.00 -4.05
CA ILE A 39 -3.00 14.52 -3.06
C ILE A 39 -3.03 12.99 -3.12
N SER A 40 -3.03 12.35 -1.95
CA SER A 40 -3.21 10.90 -1.83
C SER A 40 -3.96 10.57 -0.54
N TYR A 41 -4.41 9.32 -0.44
CA TYR A 41 -5.05 8.81 0.77
C TYR A 41 -4.02 8.52 1.87
N ALA A 42 -4.43 8.62 3.14
CA ALA A 42 -3.60 8.20 4.27
C ALA A 42 -3.59 6.66 4.38
N PRO A 43 -2.46 6.00 4.72
CA PRO A 43 -2.44 4.56 4.93
C PRO A 43 -3.58 4.08 5.86
N GLY A 44 -4.29 3.02 5.46
CA GLY A 44 -5.47 2.52 6.17
C GLY A 44 -6.78 3.29 5.93
N HIS A 45 -6.77 4.38 5.15
CA HIS A 45 -7.94 5.22 4.85
C HIS A 45 -8.23 5.24 3.35
N MET A 46 -8.59 4.09 2.78
CA MET A 46 -8.81 3.93 1.34
C MET A 46 -10.20 4.40 0.90
N PHE A 47 -10.35 4.65 -0.40
CA PHE A 47 -11.67 4.87 -1.00
C PHE A 47 -12.41 3.54 -1.14
N VAL A 48 -13.61 3.45 -0.59
CA VAL A 48 -14.50 2.29 -0.72
C VAL A 48 -15.46 2.56 -1.87
N SER A 49 -15.41 1.74 -2.92
CA SER A 49 -16.29 1.83 -4.09
C SER A 49 -17.44 0.83 -4.05
N ASP A 50 -18.43 1.02 -4.92
CA ASP A 50 -19.53 0.07 -5.13
C ASP A 50 -19.16 -1.13 -6.03
N LEU A 51 -17.99 -1.09 -6.69
CA LEU A 51 -17.48 -2.19 -7.52
C LEU A 51 -17.04 -3.36 -6.64
N LYS A 52 -17.40 -4.58 -7.05
CA LYS A 52 -16.90 -5.80 -6.43
C LYS A 52 -15.54 -6.20 -7.00
N ASP A 53 -14.75 -6.91 -6.22
CA ASP A 53 -13.42 -7.37 -6.62
C ASP A 53 -13.49 -8.31 -7.84
N GLU A 54 -14.52 -9.16 -7.92
CA GLU A 54 -14.73 -10.09 -9.04
C GLU A 54 -15.00 -9.36 -10.38
N GLU A 55 -15.44 -8.10 -10.33
CA GLU A 55 -15.63 -7.27 -11.52
C GLU A 55 -14.29 -6.71 -12.06
N LEU A 56 -13.23 -6.76 -11.24
CA LEU A 56 -11.91 -6.21 -11.54
C LEU A 56 -10.83 -7.31 -11.72
N SER A 57 -11.14 -8.54 -11.33
CA SER A 57 -10.28 -9.71 -11.58
C SER A 57 -10.26 -10.07 -13.07
N ILE A 58 -9.06 -10.35 -13.60
CA ILE A 58 -8.81 -10.78 -14.98
C ILE A 58 -8.65 -12.30 -15.04
#